data_AF-A0A1Z2SJG5-F1
#
_entry.id   AF-A0A1Z2SJG5-F1
#
_cell.length_a   1.000
_cell.length_b   1.000
_cell.length_c   1.000
_cell.angle_alpha   90.00
_cell.angle_beta   90.00
_cell.angle_gamma   90.00
#
_symmetry.space_group_name_H-M   'P 1'
#
loop_
_entity.id
_entity.type
_entity.pdbx_description
1 polymer ?
#
loop_
_entity_poly.entity_id
_entity_poly.type
_entity_poly.pdbx_seq_one_letter_code
_entity_poly.pdbx_strand_id
1 'polypeptide(L)' 'MENNYSCKSDVAVLINDYLKQHPDSEDTILGIRDWWVKQQLLDDSIVAVDNALKFLEKEGKVISTIRNNQVYFRLAKSN' A
#
# COMPACT_ATOMS: atom_id res chain seq x y z
N MET A 1 -23.53 15.31 0.62
CA MET A 1 -22.88 14.11 0.04
C MET A 1 -22.13 13.45 1.15
N GLU A 2 -22.79 12.52 1.85
CA GLU A 2 -22.19 11.75 2.94
C GLU A 2 -21.37 10.61 2.33
N ASN A 3 -20.06 10.82 2.19
CA ASN A 3 -19.18 9.75 1.74
C ASN A 3 -18.94 8.82 2.93
N ASN A 4 -19.69 7.72 2.92
CA ASN A 4 -19.40 6.49 3.63
C ASN A 4 -18.05 5.93 3.14
N TYR A 5 -16.95 6.43 3.70
CA TYR A 5 -15.65 5.80 3.53
C TYR A 5 -15.57 4.61 4.49
N SER A 6 -15.94 3.46 3.92
CA SER A 6 -15.63 2.14 4.44
C SER A 6 -14.12 2.07 4.69
N CYS A 7 -13.72 1.73 5.92
CA CYS A 7 -12.35 1.79 6.47
C CYS A 7 -11.21 1.10 5.65
N LYS A 8 -11.53 0.50 4.51
CA LYS A 8 -10.58 -0.17 3.60
C LYS A 8 -10.07 0.75 2.49
N SER A 9 -10.84 1.75 2.06
CA SER A 9 -10.48 2.60 0.92
C SER A 9 -9.44 3.67 1.26
N ASP A 10 -9.43 4.20 2.49
CA ASP A 10 -8.51 5.29 2.87
C ASP A 10 -7.05 4.82 2.94
N VAL A 11 -6.83 3.60 3.42
CA VAL A 11 -5.51 2.99 3.51
C VAL A 11 -4.90 2.79 2.12
N ALA A 12 -5.69 2.33 1.15
CA ALA A 12 -5.24 2.13 -0.22
C ALA A 12 -4.86 3.44 -0.91
N VAL A 13 -5.64 4.51 -0.69
CA VAL A 13 -5.32 5.84 -1.23
C VAL A 13 -4.00 6.35 -0.66
N LEU A 14 -3.81 6.24 0.65
CA LEU A 14 -2.62 6.74 1.31
C LEU A 14 -1.36 5.93 0.98
N ILE A 15 -1.46 4.60 0.87
CA ILE A 15 -0.33 3.77 0.38
C ILE A 15 0.01 4.14 -1.07
N ASN A 16 -0.99 4.32 -1.92
CA ASN A 16 -0.77 4.72 -3.30
C ASN A 16 -0.10 6.10 -3.41
N ASP A 17 -0.49 7.07 -2.58
CA ASP A 17 0.14 8.39 -2.55
C ASP A 17 1.55 8.37 -1.95
N TYR A 18 1.83 7.49 -0.98
CA TYR A 18 3.20 7.24 -0.50
C TYR A 18 4.08 6.70 -1.63
N LEU A 19 3.64 5.65 -2.33
CA LEU A 19 4.40 5.08 -3.43
C LEU A 19 4.60 6.08 -4.59
N LYS A 20 3.64 6.99 -4.83
CA LYS A 20 3.78 8.07 -5.83
C LYS A 20 4.81 9.11 -5.44
N GLN A 21 4.93 9.42 -4.16
CA GLN A 21 5.96 10.34 -3.65
C GLN A 21 7.35 9.70 -3.66
N HIS A 22 7.41 8.36 -3.67
CA HIS A 22 8.65 7.58 -3.71
C HIS A 22 8.66 6.56 -4.87
N PRO A 23 8.64 7.01 -6.14
CA PRO A 23 8.50 6.12 -7.31
C PRO A 23 9.70 5.17 -7.51
N ASP A 24 10.86 5.50 -6.93
CA ASP A 24 12.07 4.67 -6.95
C ASP A 24 12.28 3.85 -5.66
N SER A 25 11.42 4.00 -4.64
CA SER A 25 11.50 3.18 -3.43
C SER A 25 10.83 1.84 -3.68
N GLU A 26 11.64 0.81 -3.92
CA GLU A 26 11.21 -0.58 -3.88
C GLU A 26 11.10 -0.99 -2.41
N ASP A 27 9.93 -0.76 -1.81
CA ASP A 27 9.69 -0.96 -0.38
C ASP A 27 8.98 -2.30 -0.11
N THR A 28 9.23 -2.87 1.07
CA THR A 28 8.57 -4.12 1.50
C THR A 28 7.25 -3.82 2.20
N ILE A 29 6.37 -4.83 2.33
CA ILE A 29 5.17 -4.72 3.19
C ILE A 29 5.55 -4.23 4.59
N LEU A 30 6.68 -4.68 5.13
CA LEU A 30 7.15 -4.28 6.45
C LEU A 30 7.54 -2.79 6.50
N GLY A 31 8.20 -2.28 5.46
CA GLY A 31 8.57 -0.86 5.35
C GLY A 31 7.34 0.05 5.20
N ILE A 32 6.42 -0.32 4.29
CA ILE A 32 5.14 0.38 4.10
C ILE A 32 4.31 0.36 5.39
N ARG A 33 4.27 -0.79 6.09
CA ARG A 33 3.61 -0.93 7.39
C ARG A 33 4.28 -0.06 8.45
N ASP A 34 5.60 -0.06 8.58
CA ASP A 34 6.29 0.73 9.60
C ASP A 34 6.05 2.24 9.40
N TRP A 35 6.08 2.71 8.16
CA TRP A 35 5.68 4.07 7.82
C TRP A 35 4.21 4.34 8.16
N TRP A 36 3.31 3.42 7.79
CA TRP A 36 1.87 3.52 8.08
C TRP A 36 1.57 3.55 9.58
N VAL A 37 2.20 2.67 10.35
CA VAL A 37 2.05 2.56 11.81
C VAL A 37 2.57 3.82 12.49
N LYS A 38 3.71 4.37 12.03
CA LYS A 38 4.23 5.66 12.51
C LYS A 38 3.28 6.82 12.22
N GLN A 39 2.58 6.78 11.09
CA GLN A 39 1.59 7.80 10.70
C GLN A 39 0.25 7.67 11.43
N GLN A 40 -0.23 6.45 11.71
CA GLN A 40 -1.62 6.24 12.16
C GLN A 40 -1.82 5.60 13.55
N LEU A 41 -0.77 5.23 14.32
CA LEU A 41 -0.93 4.72 15.69
C LEU A 41 -1.99 3.59 15.84
N LEU A 42 -2.16 2.76 14.80
CA LEU A 42 -3.18 1.69 14.77
C LEU A 42 -2.52 0.30 14.80
N ASP A 43 -2.89 -0.50 15.81
CA ASP A 43 -2.38 -1.85 16.09
C ASP A 43 -2.70 -2.88 14.98
N ASP A 44 -3.79 -2.71 14.24
CA ASP A 44 -4.27 -3.68 13.21
C ASP A 44 -3.75 -3.43 11.78
N SER A 45 -2.55 -2.85 11.67
CA SER A 45 -2.01 -2.35 10.39
C SER A 45 -1.71 -3.41 9.32
N ILE A 46 -1.30 -4.63 9.69
CA ILE A 46 -0.89 -5.64 8.67
C ILE A 46 -2.05 -6.05 7.77
N VAL A 47 -3.21 -6.36 8.35
CA VAL A 47 -4.34 -6.87 7.59
C VAL A 47 -4.93 -5.76 6.72
N ALA A 48 -4.92 -4.52 7.22
CA ALA A 48 -5.36 -3.36 6.45
C ALA A 48 -4.41 -3.08 5.26
N VAL A 49 -3.10 -3.11 5.48
CA VAL A 49 -2.07 -2.90 4.44
C VAL A 49 -2.12 -4.01 3.40
N ASP A 50 -2.23 -5.28 3.80
CA ASP A 50 -2.33 -6.41 2.88
C ASP A 50 -3.58 -6.32 1.99
N ASN A 51 -4.74 -6.00 2.58
CA ASN A 51 -5.97 -5.80 1.81
C ASN A 51 -5.88 -4.62 0.83
N ALA A 52 -5.25 -3.51 1.24
CA ALA A 52 -5.05 -2.34 0.41
C ALA A 52 -4.11 -2.63 -0.77
N LEU A 53 -2.99 -3.32 -0.53
CA LEU A 53 -2.05 -3.71 -1.59
C LEU A 53 -2.69 -4.67 -2.59
N LYS A 54 -3.46 -5.66 -2.12
CA LYS A 54 -4.22 -6.57 -3.00
C LYS A 54 -5.26 -5.83 -3.84
N PHE A 55 -5.91 -4.82 -3.28
CA PHE A 55 -6.86 -4.00 -4.02
C PHE A 55 -6.16 -3.20 -5.13
N LEU A 56 -5.04 -2.54 -4.81
CA LEU A 56 -4.26 -1.76 -5.79
C LEU A 56 -3.64 -2.65 -6.88
N GLU A 57 -3.23 -3.87 -6.55
CA GLU A 57 -2.72 -4.84 -7.52
C GLU A 57 -3.84 -5.27 -8.48
N LYS A 58 -5.03 -5.54 -7.95
CA LYS A 58 -6.22 -5.86 -8.77
C LYS A 58 -6.62 -4.71 -9.69
N GLU A 59 -6.42 -3.46 -9.26
CA GLU A 59 -6.64 -2.26 -10.09
C GLU A 59 -5.50 -2.00 -11.09
N GLY A 60 -4.42 -2.78 -11.08
CA GLY A 60 -3.25 -2.58 -11.94
C GLY A 60 -2.42 -1.34 -11.61
N LYS A 61 -2.61 -0.77 -10.40
CA LYS A 61 -1.88 0.43 -9.93
C LYS A 61 -0.54 0.09 -9.31
N VAL A 62 -0.41 -1.10 -8.70
CA VAL A 62 0.84 -1.62 -8.14
C VAL A 62 1.14 -2.99 -8.70
N ILE A 63 2.42 -3.36 -8.70
CA ILE A 63 2.91 -4.67 -9.11
C ILE A 63 3.65 -5.26 -7.94
N SER A 64 3.34 -6.51 -7.58
CA SER A 64 4.14 -7.28 -6.64
C SER A 64 5.25 -8.05 -7.36
N THR A 65 6.42 -8.13 -6.74
CA THR A 65 7.51 -9.01 -7.19
C THR A 65 8.10 -9.74 -6.01
N ILE A 66 8.43 -11.01 -6.20
CA ILE A 66 9.00 -11.85 -5.15
C ILE A 66 10.51 -11.90 -5.37
N ARG A 67 11.28 -11.42 -4.39
CA ARG A 67 12.74 -11.43 -4.41
C ARG A 67 13.25 -11.87 -3.05
N ASN A 68 14.24 -12.77 -3.00
CA ASN A 68 14.81 -13.30 -1.75
C ASN A 68 13.75 -13.78 -0.75
N ASN A 69 12.71 -14.48 -1.24
CA ASN A 69 11.61 -14.99 -0.41
C ASN A 69 10.77 -13.90 0.30
N GLN A 70 10.85 -12.66 -0.18
CA GLN A 70 10.08 -11.51 0.29
C GLN A 70 9.30 -10.90 -0.86
N VAL A 71 8.11 -10.38 -0.56
CA VAL A 71 7.26 -9.70 -1.53
C VAL A 71 7.53 -8.20 -1.46
N TYR A 72 7.92 -7.64 -2.61
CA TYR A 72 8.14 -6.21 -2.83
C TYR A 72 6.99 -5.64 -3.65
N PHE A 73 6.59 -4.42 -3.34
CA PHE A 73 5.51 -3.73 -4.04
C PHE A 73 6.06 -2.46 -4.67
N ARG A 74 5.75 -2.24 -5.94
CA ARG A 74 6.11 -1.02 -6.65
C ARG A 74 4.92 -0.48 -7.43
N LEU A 75 4.93 0.81 -7.75
CA LEU A 75 3.94 1.36 -8.67
C LEU A 75 4.07 0.71 -10.05
N ALA A 76 2.91 0.40 -10.64
CA ALA A 76 2.85 0.09 -12.05
C ALA A 76 3.17 1.37 -12.81
N LYS A 77 4.23 1.35 -13.64
CA LYS A 77 4.45 2.42 -14.62
C LYS A 77 3.24 2.41 -15.56
N SER A 78 2.37 3.41 -15.43
CA SER A 78 1.43 3.75 -16.49
C SER A 78 2.24 4.20 -17.69
N ASN A 79 2.20 3.40 -18.75
CA ASN A 79 2.80 3.69 -20.05
C ASN A 79 1.99 4.76 -20.78
#